data_AF-A0A6C0F457-F1
#
_entry.id   AF-A0A6C0F457-F1
#
_cell.length_a   1.000
_cell.length_b   1.000
_cell.length_c   1.000
_cell.angle_alpha   90.00
_cell.angle_beta   90.00
_cell.angle_gamma   90.00
#
_symmetry.space_group_name_H-M   'P 1'
#
loop_
_entity.id
_entity.type
_entity.pdbx_description
1 polymer ?
#
loop_
_entity_poly.entity_id
_entity_poly.type
_entity_poly.pdbx_seq_one_letter_code
_entity_poly.pdbx_strand_id
1 'polypeptide(L)'
;MIITPLIITKFLNLNKNKLNYLYLNFFIIFIFSVIYWLYGTDEHFVFKPHFSVNHNITFMTALYYSLVTHSTVGFGDITPKSTFIKIITMIHIIIIILCLSLLFFR
;
A
#
# COMPACT_ATOMS: atom_id res chain seq x y z
N MET A 1 -13.77 18.32 3.58
CA MET A 1 -12.98 18.03 2.35
C MET A 1 -12.00 19.19 2.14
N ILE A 2 -10.80 19.18 2.76
CA ILE A 2 -9.64 20.11 2.57
C ILE A 2 -8.58 19.97 3.70
N ILE A 3 -8.81 19.23 4.80
CA ILE A 3 -7.89 19.27 5.97
C ILE A 3 -6.68 18.30 5.87
N THR A 4 -6.78 17.21 5.11
CA THR A 4 -5.71 16.19 5.03
C THR A 4 -4.48 16.51 4.16
N PRO A 5 -4.49 17.46 3.18
CA PRO A 5 -3.25 17.82 2.49
C PRO A 5 -2.34 18.66 3.38
N LEU A 6 -2.87 19.44 4.33
CA LEU A 6 -2.07 20.49 5.00
C LEU A 6 -1.04 19.94 5.99
N ILE A 7 -1.35 18.87 6.72
CA ILE A 7 -0.43 18.29 7.72
C ILE A 7 0.75 17.60 7.01
N ILE A 8 0.45 16.82 5.96
CA ILE A 8 1.45 16.11 5.16
C ILE A 8 2.28 17.12 4.36
N THR A 9 1.65 18.12 3.73
CA THR A 9 2.39 19.16 3.00
C THR A 9 3.23 20.03 3.91
N LYS A 10 2.77 20.38 5.12
CA LYS A 10 3.54 21.18 6.08
C LYS A 10 4.70 20.39 6.67
N PHE A 11 4.53 19.09 6.93
CA PHE A 11 5.61 18.19 7.32
C PHE A 11 6.65 17.99 6.20
N LEU A 12 6.20 17.86 4.94
CA LEU A 12 7.08 17.69 3.77
C LEU A 12 7.71 19.00 3.27
N ASN A 13 7.15 20.17 3.62
CA ASN A 13 7.72 21.48 3.27
C ASN A 13 8.91 21.86 4.19
N LEU A 14 9.20 21.07 5.23
CA LEU A 14 10.36 21.26 6.10
C LEU A 14 11.68 20.77 5.49
N ASN A 15 11.67 19.94 4.44
CA ASN A 15 12.91 19.46 3.82
C ASN A 15 12.71 19.17 2.31
N LYS A 16 13.07 20.14 1.46
CA LYS A 16 12.77 20.22 0.01
C LYS A 16 13.60 19.26 -0.87
N ASN A 17 13.96 18.08 -0.40
CA ASN A 17 14.78 17.14 -1.16
C ASN A 17 13.91 16.03 -1.78
N LYS A 18 14.04 15.80 -3.10
CA LYS A 18 13.40 14.70 -3.84
C LYS A 18 13.58 13.33 -3.16
N LEU A 19 14.70 13.18 -2.45
CA LEU A 19 15.06 12.03 -1.61
C LEU A 19 13.99 11.70 -0.54
N ASN A 20 13.36 12.69 0.07
CA ASN A 20 12.38 12.48 1.15
C ASN A 20 11.07 11.87 0.64
N TYR A 21 10.68 12.21 -0.60
CA TYR A 21 9.50 11.62 -1.23
C TYR A 21 9.73 10.14 -1.58
N LEU A 22 10.96 9.77 -1.96
CA LEU A 22 11.33 8.36 -2.16
C LEU A 22 11.24 7.57 -0.84
N TYR A 23 11.79 8.09 0.25
CA TYR A 23 11.66 7.46 1.57
C TYR A 23 10.21 7.33 2.04
N LEU A 24 9.37 8.32 1.75
CA LEU A 24 7.95 8.25 2.06
C LEU A 24 7.25 7.10 1.32
N ASN A 25 7.56 6.86 0.04
CA ASN A 25 6.99 5.74 -0.71
C ASN A 25 7.39 4.38 -0.11
N PHE A 26 8.68 4.19 0.22
CA PHE A 26 9.14 2.98 0.90
C PHE A 26 8.45 2.79 2.26
N PHE A 27 8.24 3.88 3.01
CA PHE A 27 7.52 3.83 4.28
C PHE A 27 6.04 3.44 4.11
N ILE A 28 5.36 3.98 3.09
CA ILE A 28 3.97 3.62 2.74
C ILE A 28 3.88 2.13 2.39
N ILE A 29 4.77 1.62 1.52
CA ILE A 29 4.81 0.20 1.15
C ILE A 29 4.94 -0.67 2.40
N PHE A 30 5.84 -0.31 3.31
CA PHE A 30 6.06 -1.05 4.55
C PHE A 30 4.83 -1.05 5.45
N ILE A 31 4.19 0.11 5.68
CA ILE A 31 2.95 0.21 6.47
C ILE A 31 1.86 -0.70 5.88
N PHE A 32 1.61 -0.60 4.57
CA PHE A 32 0.57 -1.44 3.94
C PHE A 32 0.92 -2.91 3.96
N SER A 33 2.21 -3.28 3.84
CA SER A 33 2.66 -4.68 3.99
C SER A 33 2.31 -5.23 5.37
N VAL A 34 2.54 -4.45 6.43
CA VAL A 34 2.17 -4.84 7.81
C VAL A 34 0.65 -4.97 7.93
N ILE A 35 -0.13 -4.02 7.40
CA ILE A 35 -1.60 -4.09 7.41
C ILE A 35 -2.09 -5.35 6.71
N TYR A 36 -1.60 -5.63 5.50
CA TYR A 36 -2.03 -6.81 4.74
C TYR A 36 -1.61 -8.11 5.43
N TRP A 37 -0.43 -8.15 6.04
CA TRP A 37 0.01 -9.30 6.82
C TRP A 37 -0.90 -9.56 8.03
N LEU A 38 -1.31 -8.51 8.75
CA LEU A 38 -2.23 -8.64 9.89
C LEU A 38 -3.62 -9.19 9.51
N TYR A 39 -4.11 -8.85 8.32
CA TYR A 39 -5.42 -9.32 7.81
C TYR A 39 -5.29 -10.44 6.77
N GLY A 40 -4.14 -11.09 6.73
CA GLY A 40 -3.75 -12.01 5.67
C GLY A 40 -4.28 -13.43 5.81
N THR A 41 -5.59 -13.57 5.95
CA THR A 41 -6.29 -14.84 6.11
C THR A 41 -7.17 -15.15 4.89
N ASP A 42 -7.54 -16.42 4.70
CA ASP A 42 -8.42 -16.90 3.62
C ASP A 42 -9.85 -16.31 3.68
N GLU A 43 -10.24 -15.74 4.82
CA GLU A 43 -11.50 -14.99 4.96
C GLU A 43 -11.48 -13.67 4.20
N HIS A 44 -10.30 -13.05 4.14
CA HIS A 44 -10.11 -11.69 3.67
C HIS A 44 -9.51 -11.60 2.27
N PHE A 45 -8.82 -12.63 1.83
CA PHE A 45 -8.15 -12.70 0.55
C PHE A 45 -8.39 -14.04 -0.15
N VAL A 46 -8.29 -14.03 -1.48
CA VAL A 46 -8.18 -15.23 -2.31
C VAL A 46 -6.76 -15.29 -2.86
N PHE A 47 -6.12 -16.43 -2.69
CA PHE A 47 -4.75 -16.67 -3.13
C PHE A 47 -4.70 -17.83 -4.11
N LYS A 48 -3.79 -17.76 -5.09
CA LYS A 48 -3.37 -18.97 -5.81
C LYS A 48 -2.64 -19.92 -4.83
N PRO A 49 -2.75 -21.25 -5.00
CA PRO A 49 -2.25 -22.23 -4.03
C PRO A 49 -0.74 -22.19 -3.75
N HIS A 50 0.03 -21.50 -4.58
CA HIS A 50 1.47 -21.31 -4.35
C HIS A 50 1.79 -20.19 -3.33
N PHE A 51 0.83 -19.31 -3.04
CA PHE A 51 1.03 -18.11 -2.20
C PHE A 51 0.52 -18.26 -0.77
N SER A 52 -0.27 -19.31 -0.49
CA SER A 52 -0.73 -19.65 0.86
C SER A 52 0.07 -20.84 1.41
N VAL A 53 0.57 -20.68 2.63
CA VAL A 53 1.17 -21.78 3.40
C VAL A 53 0.34 -21.92 4.66
N ASN A 54 -0.31 -23.07 4.85
CA ASN A 54 -1.16 -23.33 6.02
C ASN A 54 -2.27 -22.28 6.24
N HIS A 55 -3.00 -21.89 5.18
CA HIS A 55 -4.15 -20.96 5.24
C HIS A 55 -3.86 -19.51 5.67
N ASN A 56 -2.58 -19.16 5.86
CA ASN A 56 -2.15 -17.81 6.22
C ASN A 56 -1.13 -17.29 5.21
N ILE A 57 -1.06 -15.97 5.05
CA ILE A 57 0.02 -15.36 4.27
C ILE A 57 1.27 -15.15 5.09
N THR A 58 2.41 -15.37 4.45
CA THR A 58 3.69 -14.94 5.00
C THR A 58 3.82 -13.42 4.88
N PHE A 59 4.67 -12.82 5.70
CA PHE A 59 5.01 -11.40 5.57
C PHE A 59 5.56 -11.07 4.17
N MET A 60 6.34 -11.97 3.57
CA MET A 60 6.88 -11.78 2.22
C MET A 60 5.78 -11.74 1.16
N THR A 61 4.76 -12.60 1.29
CA THR A 61 3.57 -12.58 0.42
C THR A 61 2.78 -11.27 0.56
N ALA A 62 2.63 -10.76 1.79
CA ALA A 62 1.96 -9.48 2.06
C ALA A 62 2.75 -8.30 1.49
N LEU A 63 4.07 -8.31 1.64
CA LEU A 63 4.98 -7.32 1.08
C LEU A 63 4.97 -7.33 -0.44
N TYR A 64 4.93 -8.52 -1.05
CA TYR A 64 4.74 -8.67 -2.49
C TYR A 64 3.40 -8.06 -2.95
N TYR A 65 2.29 -8.36 -2.28
CA TYR A 65 0.98 -7.77 -2.60
C TYR A 65 0.99 -6.23 -2.47
N SER A 66 1.61 -5.71 -1.41
CA SER A 66 1.80 -4.27 -1.21
C SER A 66 2.61 -3.66 -2.36
N LEU A 67 3.75 -4.25 -2.74
CA LEU A 67 4.59 -3.77 -3.83
C LEU A 67 3.88 -3.78 -5.18
N VAL A 68 3.20 -4.87 -5.53
CA VAL A 68 2.48 -5.03 -6.80
C VAL A 68 1.30 -4.06 -6.91
N THR A 69 0.63 -3.80 -5.78
CA THR A 69 -0.43 -2.77 -5.70
C THR A 69 0.18 -1.38 -5.82
N HIS A 70 1.31 -1.14 -5.16
CA HIS A 70 2.01 0.14 -5.15
C HIS A 70 2.60 0.52 -6.51
N SER A 71 3.09 -0.47 -7.25
CA SER A 71 3.53 -0.31 -8.63
C SER A 71 2.36 -0.28 -9.62
N THR A 72 1.12 -0.41 -9.16
CA THR A 72 -0.10 -0.47 -10.00
C THR A 72 -0.10 -1.61 -11.04
N VAL A 73 0.70 -2.65 -10.81
CA VAL A 73 0.85 -3.78 -11.75
C VAL A 73 -0.33 -4.74 -11.64
N GLY A 74 -0.71 -5.13 -10.41
CA GLY A 74 -1.92 -5.91 -10.15
C GLY A 74 -1.98 -7.29 -10.83
N PHE A 75 -1.02 -8.18 -10.59
CA PHE A 75 -0.97 -9.52 -11.22
C PHE A 75 -2.19 -10.42 -10.95
N GLY A 76 -2.97 -10.16 -9.90
CA GLY A 76 -4.21 -10.90 -9.60
C GLY A 76 -3.99 -12.33 -9.08
N ASP A 77 -2.78 -12.67 -8.69
CA ASP A 77 -2.43 -13.89 -7.94
C ASP A 77 -2.90 -13.86 -6.48
N ILE A 78 -2.98 -12.65 -5.92
CA ILE A 78 -3.56 -12.34 -4.62
C ILE A 78 -4.66 -11.31 -4.84
N THR A 79 -5.87 -11.60 -4.38
CA THR A 79 -7.02 -10.71 -4.58
C THR A 79 -7.80 -10.49 -3.29
N PRO A 80 -8.22 -9.24 -2.99
CA PRO A 80 -8.98 -8.96 -1.79
C PRO A 80 -10.41 -9.48 -1.93
N LYS A 81 -10.84 -10.32 -0.99
CA LYS A 81 -12.16 -10.97 -0.96
C LYS A 81 -13.16 -10.13 -0.17
N SER A 82 -12.80 -9.75 1.05
CA SER A 82 -13.68 -9.04 1.98
C SER A 82 -13.85 -7.56 1.62
N THR A 83 -15.02 -7.01 1.90
CA THR A 83 -15.30 -5.57 1.68
C THR A 83 -14.31 -4.68 2.43
N PHE A 84 -13.93 -5.08 3.64
CA PHE A 84 -12.98 -4.36 4.48
C PHE A 84 -11.61 -4.20 3.80
N ILE A 85 -11.03 -5.29 3.30
CA ILE A 85 -9.72 -5.23 2.64
C ILE A 85 -9.79 -4.55 1.28
N LYS A 86 -10.91 -4.65 0.57
CA LYS A 86 -11.14 -3.85 -0.65
C LYS A 86 -11.06 -2.35 -0.36
N ILE A 87 -11.69 -1.88 0.72
CA ILE A 87 -11.62 -0.48 1.14
C ILE A 87 -10.18 -0.08 1.47
N ILE A 88 -9.44 -0.91 2.23
CA ILE A 88 -8.03 -0.65 2.54
C ILE A 88 -7.19 -0.56 1.25
N THR A 89 -7.43 -1.45 0.28
CA THR A 89 -6.74 -1.46 -1.01
C THR A 89 -7.06 -0.21 -1.83
N MET A 90 -8.32 0.25 -1.82
CA MET A 90 -8.70 1.51 -2.46
C MET A 90 -7.99 2.71 -1.81
N ILE A 91 -7.91 2.76 -0.49
CA ILE A 91 -7.19 3.80 0.25
C ILE A 91 -5.70 3.78 -0.12
N HIS A 92 -5.09 2.59 -0.21
CA HIS A 92 -3.69 2.44 -0.63
C HIS A 92 -3.45 3.11 -1.99
N ILE A 93 -4.26 2.79 -2.99
CA ILE A 93 -4.14 3.33 -4.35
C ILE A 93 -4.30 4.86 -4.36
N ILE A 94 -5.27 5.40 -3.62
CA ILE A 94 -5.48 6.86 -3.52
C ILE A 94 -4.26 7.56 -2.93
N ILE A 95 -3.68 6.99 -1.86
CA ILE A 95 -2.48 7.54 -1.20
C ILE A 95 -1.29 7.53 -2.16
N ILE A 96 -1.10 6.45 -2.93
CA ILE A 96 0.00 6.33 -3.90
C ILE A 96 -0.12 7.38 -4.99
N ILE A 97 -1.30 7.52 -5.60
CA ILE A 97 -1.53 8.50 -6.66
C ILE A 97 -1.26 9.93 -6.14
N LEU A 98 -1.68 10.23 -4.91
CA LEU A 98 -1.39 11.50 -4.27
C LEU A 98 0.12 11.68 -4.03
N CYS A 99 0.81 10.65 -3.53
CA CYS A 99 2.26 10.71 -3.27
C CYS A 99 3.08 10.85 -4.55
N LEU A 100 2.66 10.18 -5.64
CA LEU A 100 3.29 10.24 -6.95
C LEU A 100 3.09 11.61 -7.62
N SER A 101 1.89 12.19 -7.53
CA SER A 101 1.64 13.53 -8.06
C SER A 101 2.53 14.58 -7.39
N LEU A 102 2.75 14.49 -6.07
CA LEU A 102 3.66 15.37 -5.34
C LEU A 102 5.13 15.25 -5.77
N LEU A 103 5.56 14.10 -6.30
CA LEU A 103 6.91 13.91 -6.83
C LEU A 103 7.10 14.61 -8.20
N PHE A 104 6.04 14.62 -9.03
CA PHE A 104 6.10 15.14 -10.40
C PHE A 104 5.88 16.65 -10.51
N PHE A 105 5.00 17.22 -9.68
CA PHE A 105 4.64 18.65 -9.71
C PHE A 105 5.59 19.57 -8.91
N ARG A 106 6.80 19.09 -8.57
CA ARG A 106 7.82 19.84 -7.82
C ARG A 106 9.05 20.13 -8.68
#